data_AF-A0A7S4UZC9-F1
#
_entry.id   AF-A0A7S4UZC9-F1
#
_cell.length_a   1.000
_cell.length_b   1.000
_cell.length_c   1.000
_cell.angle_alpha   90.00
_cell.angle_beta   90.00
_cell.angle_gamma   90.00
#
_symmetry.space_group_name_H-M   'P 1'
#
loop_
_entity.id
_entity.type
_entity.pdbx_description
1 polymer ?
#
loop_
_entity_poly.entity_id
_entity_poly.type
_entity_poly.pdbx_seq_one_letter_code
_entity_poly.pdbx_strand_id
1 'polypeptide(L)'
;SRALPQLLPRRRSKGPMSSALGGTAWQPQAAAAAEAPPVWDEASGRFWCRTRVNAYELPDGCDWQRAFRDVLGAQGPPRAGRRLQAHASDAPAQIPPREGAGRRLARFPSDPDKRTARAAHTAALLQMPCHAGVQALVQGRALAFFRFGGRVFASEARCPHQGASLCEGEVGEIEDLVDGRRCYVTCPVHKMQFDLADGSVLEGSCPPLRTYGVRISEADEVRRVAMVEVGFEALASEYFVG
;
A
#
# COMPACT_ATOMS: atom_id res chain seq x y z
N SER A 1 11.08 -42.15 20.31
CA SER A 1 10.35 -42.24 19.03
C SER A 1 8.87 -42.48 19.27
N ARG A 2 8.04 -41.44 19.17
CA ARG A 2 6.58 -41.52 19.27
C ARG A 2 6.01 -40.76 18.07
N ALA A 3 5.33 -41.49 17.20
CA ALA A 3 4.80 -41.01 15.93
C ALA A 3 3.57 -40.10 16.13
N LEU A 4 3.50 -39.02 15.34
CA LEU A 4 2.31 -38.17 15.16
C LEU A 4 1.20 -38.93 14.42
N PRO A 5 -0.09 -38.74 14.77
CA PRO A 5 -1.20 -39.24 13.95
C PRO A 5 -1.48 -38.29 12.77
N GLN A 6 -1.68 -38.89 11.60
CA GLN A 6 -1.95 -38.22 10.35
C GLN A 6 -3.39 -37.67 10.27
N LEU A 7 -3.52 -36.45 9.75
CA LEU A 7 -4.79 -35.76 9.52
C LEU A 7 -5.38 -36.17 8.16
N LEU A 8 -6.59 -36.72 8.16
CA LEU A 8 -7.39 -36.99 6.95
C LEU A 8 -8.16 -35.72 6.50
N PRO A 9 -8.35 -35.50 5.19
CA PRO A 9 -9.03 -34.31 4.67
C PRO A 9 -10.55 -34.40 4.82
N ARG A 10 -11.17 -33.35 5.41
CA ARG A 10 -12.63 -33.21 5.47
C ARG A 10 -13.21 -32.76 4.11
N ARG A 11 -14.27 -33.46 3.67
CA ARG A 11 -15.09 -33.12 2.50
C ARG A 11 -15.77 -31.76 2.68
N ARG A 12 -15.71 -30.90 1.64
CA ARG A 12 -16.49 -29.65 1.54
C ARG A 12 -17.87 -29.94 0.96
N SER A 13 -18.93 -29.58 1.68
CA SER A 13 -20.29 -29.49 1.14
C SER A 13 -20.54 -28.06 0.61
N LYS A 14 -20.99 -27.95 -0.65
CA LYS A 14 -21.42 -26.70 -1.29
C LYS A 14 -22.80 -26.30 -0.75
N GLY A 15 -22.93 -25.10 -0.19
CA GLY A 15 -24.20 -24.41 0.05
C GLY A 15 -24.39 -23.26 -0.95
N PRO A 16 -25.63 -22.89 -1.31
CA PRO A 16 -25.91 -21.99 -2.42
C PRO A 16 -25.64 -20.52 -2.08
N MET A 17 -25.27 -19.77 -3.12
CA MET A 17 -25.00 -18.35 -3.11
C MET A 17 -26.30 -17.55 -2.99
N SER A 18 -26.32 -16.54 -2.13
CA SER A 18 -27.28 -15.44 -2.22
C SER A 18 -26.56 -14.11 -2.06
N SER A 19 -26.74 -13.27 -3.07
CA SER A 19 -26.23 -11.92 -3.22
C SER A 19 -26.88 -10.96 -2.23
N ALA A 20 -26.08 -10.18 -1.53
CA ALA A 20 -26.53 -8.92 -0.93
C ALA A 20 -25.42 -7.87 -1.15
N LEU A 21 -25.64 -7.02 -2.15
CA LEU A 21 -24.88 -5.78 -2.35
C LEU A 21 -25.36 -4.79 -1.28
N GLY A 22 -24.60 -4.68 -0.21
CA GLY A 22 -24.74 -3.63 0.79
C GLY A 22 -23.36 -3.01 1.02
N GLY A 23 -23.09 -1.89 0.35
CA GLY A 23 -21.90 -1.09 0.60
C GLY A 23 -21.98 -0.50 2.00
N THR A 24 -21.30 -1.12 2.96
CA THR A 24 -21.12 -0.56 4.29
C THR A 24 -20.13 0.59 4.18
N ALA A 25 -20.65 1.81 4.07
CA ALA A 25 -19.85 3.01 4.29
C ALA A 25 -19.22 2.90 5.68
N TRP A 26 -17.89 3.02 5.73
CA TRP A 26 -17.14 3.09 6.97
C TRP A 26 -17.65 4.27 7.80
N GLN A 27 -18.33 3.95 8.90
CA GLN A 27 -18.68 4.92 9.94
C GLN A 27 -17.54 4.90 10.97
N PRO A 28 -16.91 6.04 11.29
CA PRO A 28 -16.00 6.08 12.42
C PRO A 28 -16.84 5.89 13.68
N GLN A 29 -16.73 4.73 14.31
CA GLN A 29 -17.27 4.53 15.65
C GLN A 29 -16.45 5.38 16.61
N ALA A 30 -16.93 6.59 16.85
CA ALA A 30 -16.48 7.48 17.90
C ALA A 30 -16.85 6.85 19.26
N ALA A 31 -15.92 6.07 19.80
CA ALA A 31 -15.76 5.85 21.21
C ALA A 31 -14.25 5.85 21.50
N ALA A 32 -13.76 7.03 21.85
CA ALA A 32 -12.43 7.21 22.41
C ALA A 32 -12.40 6.55 23.81
N ALA A 33 -12.30 5.21 23.87
CA ALA A 33 -11.68 4.56 25.02
C ALA A 33 -10.35 5.28 25.27
N ALA A 34 -10.21 5.88 26.46
CA ALA A 34 -9.10 6.76 26.80
C ALA A 34 -7.78 6.07 26.44
N GLU A 35 -7.11 6.57 25.40
CA GLU A 35 -5.76 6.14 25.07
C GLU A 35 -4.87 6.53 26.26
N ALA A 36 -4.01 5.62 26.69
CA ALA A 36 -3.06 5.92 27.77
C ALA A 36 -2.26 7.19 27.42
N PRO A 37 -1.95 8.04 28.41
CA PRO A 37 -1.31 9.32 28.13
C PRO A 37 0.04 9.10 27.44
N PRO A 38 0.42 10.01 26.51
CA PRO A 38 1.70 9.96 25.84
C PRO A 38 2.84 10.04 26.86
N VAL A 39 3.89 9.26 26.62
CA VAL A 39 5.09 9.22 27.46
C VAL A 39 6.23 9.95 26.75
N TRP A 40 6.75 11.01 27.37
CA TRP A 40 7.95 11.68 26.88
C TRP A 40 9.18 10.80 27.08
N ASP A 41 10.03 10.73 26.06
CA ASP A 41 11.32 10.05 26.09
C ASP A 41 12.43 11.01 25.65
N GLU A 42 13.29 11.39 26.58
CA GLU A 42 14.41 12.31 26.34
C GLU A 42 15.40 11.77 25.31
N ALA A 43 15.62 10.45 25.27
CA ALA A 43 16.61 9.85 24.39
C ALA A 43 16.20 9.92 22.91
N SER A 44 14.90 9.78 22.63
CA SER A 44 14.37 9.92 21.27
C SER A 44 13.84 11.32 20.96
N GLY A 45 13.68 12.19 21.97
CA GLY A 45 13.08 13.51 21.83
C GLY A 45 11.63 13.47 21.37
N ARG A 46 10.87 12.44 21.79
CA ARG A 46 9.52 12.15 21.28
C ARG A 46 8.54 11.82 22.40
N PHE A 47 7.29 12.20 22.16
CA PHE A 47 6.12 11.72 22.87
C PHE A 47 5.64 10.42 22.24
N TRP A 48 5.79 9.31 22.96
CA TRP A 48 5.30 8.01 22.56
C TRP A 48 3.83 7.85 22.90
N CYS A 49 3.00 7.70 21.87
CA CYS A 49 1.56 7.50 22.00
C CYS A 49 1.23 6.05 21.68
N ARG A 50 0.48 5.42 22.59
CA ARG A 50 -0.08 4.09 22.35
C ARG A 50 -1.17 4.16 21.31
N THR A 51 -1.14 3.24 20.36
CA THR A 51 -2.19 3.09 19.37
C THR A 51 -3.03 1.86 19.68
N ARG A 52 -4.17 1.71 19.02
CA ARG A 52 -4.96 0.48 19.03
C ARG A 52 -4.53 -0.51 17.95
N VAL A 53 -3.43 -0.25 17.25
CA VAL A 53 -2.95 -1.09 16.15
C VAL A 53 -2.11 -2.21 16.72
N ASN A 54 -2.56 -3.45 16.53
CA ASN A 54 -1.75 -4.64 16.78
C ASN A 54 -0.92 -4.95 15.53
N ALA A 55 0.40 -5.04 15.67
CA ALA A 55 1.31 -5.31 14.58
C ALA A 55 0.97 -6.62 13.85
N TYR A 56 0.40 -7.64 14.52
CA TYR A 56 0.00 -8.90 13.89
C TYR A 56 -1.23 -8.78 12.98
N GLU A 57 -2.06 -7.76 13.16
CA GLU A 57 -3.26 -7.50 12.35
C GLU A 57 -2.94 -6.74 11.06
N LEU A 58 -1.76 -6.12 10.97
CA LEU A 58 -1.29 -5.53 9.73
C LEU A 58 -1.09 -6.63 8.67
N PRO A 59 -1.40 -6.39 7.39
CA PRO A 59 -0.98 -7.27 6.30
C PRO A 59 0.55 -7.31 6.22
N ASP A 60 1.14 -8.50 6.02
CA ASP A 60 2.58 -8.56 5.74
C ASP A 60 2.81 -8.17 4.28
N GLY A 61 3.69 -7.20 4.04
CA GLY A 61 3.95 -6.70 2.70
C GLY A 61 4.51 -7.75 1.73
N CYS A 62 5.27 -8.74 2.21
CA CYS A 62 5.75 -9.83 1.36
C CYS A 62 4.59 -10.73 0.90
N ASP A 63 3.65 -11.04 1.81
CA ASP A 63 2.42 -11.78 1.48
C ASP A 63 1.51 -10.96 0.56
N TRP A 64 1.34 -9.67 0.87
CA TRP A 64 0.53 -8.75 0.10
C TRP A 64 1.04 -8.62 -1.34
N GLN A 65 2.36 -8.46 -1.53
CA GLN A 65 2.96 -8.37 -2.86
C GLN A 65 2.79 -9.65 -3.68
N ARG A 66 2.87 -10.82 -3.05
CA ARG A 66 2.60 -12.10 -3.74
C ARG A 66 1.16 -12.14 -4.24
N ALA A 67 0.20 -11.85 -3.35
CA ALA A 67 -1.21 -11.79 -3.72
C ALA A 67 -1.48 -10.74 -4.81
N PHE A 68 -0.86 -9.57 -4.74
CA PHE A 68 -0.99 -8.51 -5.74
C PHE A 68 -0.49 -8.95 -7.12
N ARG A 69 0.65 -9.65 -7.17
CA ARG A 69 1.19 -10.19 -8.43
C ARG A 69 0.26 -11.24 -9.04
N ASP A 70 -0.37 -12.07 -8.23
CA ASP A 70 -1.33 -13.07 -8.69
C ASP A 70 -2.58 -12.39 -9.27
N VAL A 71 -3.14 -11.39 -8.57
CA VAL A 71 -4.28 -10.60 -9.05
C VAL A 71 -3.95 -9.84 -10.33
N LEU A 72 -2.76 -9.26 -10.41
CA LEU A 72 -2.28 -8.53 -11.59
C LEU A 72 -2.07 -9.48 -12.78
N GLY A 73 -1.48 -10.65 -12.56
CA GLY A 73 -1.31 -11.68 -13.58
C GLY A 73 -2.64 -12.24 -14.10
N ALA A 74 -3.67 -12.28 -13.25
CA ALA A 74 -5.02 -12.70 -13.64
C ALA A 74 -5.76 -11.66 -14.51
N GLN A 75 -5.28 -10.41 -14.62
CA GLN A 75 -5.93 -9.38 -15.46
C GLN A 75 -5.86 -9.68 -16.98
N GLY A 76 -5.17 -10.75 -17.39
CA GLY A 76 -5.04 -11.18 -18.78
C GLY A 76 -4.25 -10.18 -19.64
N PRO A 77 -3.81 -10.57 -20.86
CA PRO A 77 -3.31 -9.59 -21.80
C PRO A 77 -4.45 -8.59 -22.12
N PRO A 78 -4.13 -7.31 -22.39
CA PRO A 78 -5.14 -6.39 -22.87
C PRO A 78 -5.88 -7.01 -24.04
N ARG A 79 -7.21 -7.04 -23.96
CA ARG A 79 -8.05 -7.43 -25.10
C ARG A 79 -7.55 -6.67 -26.30
N ALA A 80 -7.22 -7.37 -27.39
CA ALA A 80 -6.74 -6.77 -28.62
C ALA A 80 -7.58 -5.52 -28.91
N GLY A 81 -6.95 -4.36 -28.80
CA GLY A 81 -7.64 -3.08 -28.96
C GLY A 81 -8.37 -3.09 -30.29
N ARG A 82 -9.54 -2.44 -30.37
CA ARG A 82 -10.21 -2.24 -31.65
C ARG A 82 -9.17 -1.67 -32.60
N ARG A 83 -8.87 -2.40 -33.68
CA ARG A 83 -7.98 -1.92 -34.73
C ARG A 83 -8.55 -0.58 -35.19
N LEU A 84 -7.78 0.50 -35.02
CA LEU A 84 -8.17 1.79 -35.54
C LEU A 84 -8.44 1.60 -37.04
N GLN A 85 -9.67 1.90 -37.47
CA GLN A 85 -9.97 1.96 -38.89
C GLN A 85 -9.17 3.13 -39.46
N ALA A 86 -8.39 2.88 -40.51
CA ALA A 86 -7.75 3.95 -41.26
C ALA A 86 -8.84 4.90 -41.77
N HIS A 87 -8.68 6.19 -41.50
CA HIS A 87 -9.55 7.21 -42.08
C HIS A 87 -9.03 7.56 -43.48
N ALA A 88 -9.89 8.06 -44.37
CA ALA A 88 -9.52 8.39 -45.76
C ALA A 88 -8.38 9.42 -45.90
N SER A 89 -8.03 10.12 -44.81
CA SER A 89 -6.88 11.01 -44.71
C SER A 89 -5.53 10.30 -44.48
N ASP A 90 -5.52 9.01 -44.11
CA ASP A 90 -4.32 8.16 -44.00
C ASP A 90 -3.94 7.58 -45.38
N ALA A 91 -3.73 8.45 -46.37
CA ALA A 91 -3.25 8.02 -47.68
C ALA A 91 -1.89 7.31 -47.53
N PRO A 92 -1.63 6.20 -48.25
CA PRO A 92 -0.36 5.51 -48.17
C PRO A 92 0.73 6.42 -48.75
N ALA A 93 1.47 7.10 -47.88
CA ALA A 93 2.69 7.76 -48.28
C ALA A 93 3.64 6.67 -48.81
N GLN A 94 4.04 6.79 -50.08
CA GLN A 94 5.02 5.93 -50.75
C GLN A 94 6.43 6.20 -50.20
N ILE A 95 6.62 6.05 -48.89
CA ILE A 95 7.92 6.16 -48.24
C ILE A 95 8.50 4.75 -48.20
N PRO A 96 9.60 4.46 -48.91
CA PRO A 96 10.22 3.15 -48.86
C PRO A 96 10.64 2.85 -47.40
N PRO A 97 10.53 1.59 -46.93
CA PRO A 97 10.96 1.23 -45.60
C PRO A 97 12.46 1.49 -45.47
N ARG A 98 12.85 2.43 -44.61
CA ARG A 98 14.25 2.60 -44.24
C ARG A 98 14.67 1.39 -43.41
N GLU A 99 15.56 0.57 -43.96
CA GLU A 99 16.31 -0.44 -43.22
C GLU A 99 17.21 0.28 -42.21
N GLY A 100 16.71 0.39 -40.99
CA GLY A 100 17.44 0.95 -39.86
C GLY A 100 16.60 0.77 -38.62
N ALA A 101 17.23 0.36 -37.51
CA ALA A 101 16.57 0.21 -36.23
C ALA A 101 15.77 1.49 -35.93
N GLY A 102 14.44 1.41 -36.06
CA GLY A 102 13.57 2.55 -35.89
C GLY A 102 13.87 3.18 -34.54
N ARG A 103 14.17 4.49 -34.53
CA ARG A 103 14.35 5.23 -33.28
C ARG A 103 13.06 5.04 -32.48
N ARG A 104 13.12 4.21 -31.44
CA ARG A 104 12.01 4.00 -30.51
C ARG A 104 11.72 5.39 -29.93
N LEU A 105 10.60 5.99 -30.35
CA LEU A 105 10.16 7.29 -29.84
C LEU A 105 10.22 7.22 -28.31
N ALA A 106 10.72 8.29 -27.68
CA ALA A 106 10.69 8.41 -26.24
C ALA A 106 9.28 8.05 -25.76
N ARG A 107 9.16 7.12 -24.81
CA ARG A 107 7.86 6.61 -24.37
C ARG A 107 7.08 7.74 -23.67
N PHE A 108 6.28 8.48 -24.41
CA PHE A 108 5.47 9.58 -23.89
C PHE A 108 4.45 9.06 -22.86
N PRO A 109 4.04 9.87 -21.87
CA PRO A 109 3.02 9.48 -20.89
C PRO A 109 1.68 9.04 -21.52
N SER A 110 1.40 9.47 -22.74
CA SER A 110 0.23 9.12 -23.56
C SER A 110 0.37 7.81 -24.35
N ASP A 111 1.50 7.10 -24.24
CA ASP A 111 1.72 5.79 -24.85
C ASP A 111 0.59 4.81 -24.44
N PRO A 112 -0.14 4.21 -25.41
CA PRO A 112 -1.26 3.31 -25.12
C PRO A 112 -0.85 2.10 -24.28
N ASP A 113 0.37 1.60 -24.43
CA ASP A 113 0.86 0.45 -23.65
C ASP A 113 1.05 0.83 -22.18
N LYS A 114 1.62 2.02 -21.92
CA LYS A 114 1.75 2.56 -20.56
C LYS A 114 0.39 2.79 -19.89
N ARG A 115 -0.58 3.34 -20.63
CA ARG A 115 -1.94 3.56 -20.13
C ARG A 115 -2.61 2.24 -19.76
N THR A 116 -2.45 1.24 -20.61
CA THR A 116 -3.00 -0.10 -20.39
C THR A 116 -2.39 -0.78 -19.17
N ALA A 117 -1.06 -0.72 -19.02
CA ALA A 117 -0.37 -1.25 -17.84
C ALA A 117 -0.83 -0.56 -16.55
N ARG A 118 -0.96 0.77 -16.57
CA ARG A 118 -1.46 1.55 -15.43
C ARG A 118 -2.91 1.21 -15.09
N ALA A 119 -3.76 0.99 -16.09
CA ALA A 119 -5.15 0.60 -15.88
C ALA A 119 -5.25 -0.80 -15.25
N ALA A 120 -4.47 -1.77 -15.73
CA ALA A 120 -4.40 -3.11 -15.15
C ALA A 120 -3.90 -3.07 -13.70
N HIS A 121 -2.86 -2.27 -13.42
CA HIS A 121 -2.33 -2.07 -12.07
C HIS A 121 -3.39 -1.51 -11.11
N THR A 122 -4.07 -0.43 -11.51
CA THR A 122 -5.14 0.16 -10.69
C THR A 122 -6.32 -0.80 -10.51
N ALA A 123 -6.69 -1.55 -11.56
CA ALA A 123 -7.75 -2.56 -11.46
C ALA A 123 -7.38 -3.69 -10.50
N ALA A 124 -6.10 -4.10 -10.47
CA ALA A 124 -5.60 -5.10 -9.55
C ALA A 124 -5.64 -4.59 -8.09
N LEU A 125 -5.25 -3.33 -7.83
CA LEU A 125 -5.33 -2.73 -6.49
C LEU A 125 -6.76 -2.76 -5.96
N LEU A 126 -7.74 -2.41 -6.80
CA LEU A 126 -9.17 -2.43 -6.43
C LEU A 126 -9.72 -3.84 -6.17
N GLN A 127 -9.06 -4.88 -6.69
CA GLN A 127 -9.45 -6.28 -6.51
C GLN A 127 -8.73 -6.96 -5.34
N MET A 128 -7.80 -6.27 -4.67
CA MET A 128 -7.07 -6.85 -3.56
C MET A 128 -8.01 -7.16 -2.38
N PRO A 129 -7.85 -8.33 -1.73
CA PRO A 129 -8.69 -8.73 -0.60
C PRO A 129 -8.44 -7.88 0.64
N CYS A 130 -7.28 -7.23 0.73
CA CYS A 130 -6.94 -6.28 1.77
C CYS A 130 -6.04 -5.17 1.21
N HIS A 131 -6.12 -4.01 1.84
CA HIS A 131 -5.24 -2.88 1.59
C HIS A 131 -3.80 -3.21 2.00
N ALA A 132 -2.81 -2.48 1.47
CA ALA A 132 -1.40 -2.68 1.79
C ALA A 132 -1.04 -2.25 3.24
N GLY A 133 -1.87 -1.40 3.83
CA GLY A 133 -1.71 -0.92 5.20
C GLY A 133 -3.06 -0.67 5.88
N VAL A 134 -2.99 -0.31 7.16
CA VAL A 134 -4.15 0.01 7.99
C VAL A 134 -4.07 1.47 8.41
N GLN A 135 -5.18 2.20 8.31
CA GLN A 135 -5.27 3.58 8.77
C GLN A 135 -5.81 3.62 10.20
N ALA A 136 -5.21 4.44 11.07
CA ALA A 136 -5.77 4.76 12.39
C ALA A 136 -5.61 6.24 12.72
N LEU A 137 -6.49 6.76 13.58
CA LEU A 137 -6.41 8.11 14.12
C LEU A 137 -5.59 8.07 15.40
N VAL A 138 -4.50 8.85 15.47
CA VAL A 138 -3.62 8.93 16.65
C VAL A 138 -3.28 10.39 16.89
N GLN A 139 -3.52 10.91 18.10
CA GLN A 139 -3.31 12.32 18.42
C GLN A 139 -3.95 13.29 17.40
N GLY A 140 -5.20 13.01 17.01
CA GLY A 140 -5.93 13.82 16.02
C GLY A 140 -5.43 13.71 14.57
N ARG A 141 -4.43 12.86 14.29
CA ARG A 141 -3.81 12.70 12.97
C ARG A 141 -4.15 11.35 12.36
N ALA A 142 -4.52 11.34 11.08
CA ALA A 142 -4.74 10.11 10.33
C ALA A 142 -3.40 9.53 9.85
N LEU A 143 -3.01 8.42 10.45
CA LEU A 143 -1.76 7.72 10.16
C LEU A 143 -2.02 6.43 9.39
N ALA A 144 -1.12 6.08 8.47
CA ALA A 144 -1.09 4.77 7.83
C ALA A 144 0.03 3.91 8.43
N PHE A 145 -0.30 2.66 8.71
CA PHE A 145 0.60 1.66 9.26
C PHE A 145 0.84 0.57 8.24
N PHE A 146 2.11 0.26 7.99
CA PHE A 146 2.55 -0.76 7.05
C PHE A 146 3.43 -1.77 7.77
N ARG A 147 3.36 -3.04 7.38
CA ARG A 147 4.31 -4.07 7.83
C ARG A 147 5.00 -4.67 6.61
N PHE A 148 6.33 -4.72 6.64
CA PHE A 148 7.11 -5.36 5.57
C PHE A 148 8.31 -6.06 6.16
N GLY A 149 8.52 -7.34 5.81
CA GLY A 149 9.66 -8.11 6.29
C GLY A 149 9.80 -8.14 7.82
N GLY A 150 8.66 -8.19 8.54
CA GLY A 150 8.63 -8.15 10.01
C GLY A 150 8.84 -6.77 10.66
N ARG A 151 9.12 -5.72 9.88
CA ARG A 151 9.25 -4.33 10.36
C ARG A 151 7.92 -3.61 10.22
N VAL A 152 7.59 -2.74 11.18
CA VAL A 152 6.40 -1.88 11.14
C VAL A 152 6.82 -0.44 10.87
N PHE A 153 6.07 0.23 10.01
CA PHE A 153 6.28 1.61 9.61
C PHE A 153 5.00 2.41 9.84
N ALA A 154 5.16 3.70 10.14
CA ALA A 154 4.05 4.63 10.26
C ALA A 154 4.33 5.89 9.44
N SER A 155 3.33 6.35 8.71
CA SER A 155 3.39 7.59 7.92
C SER A 155 2.09 8.37 8.03
N GLU A 156 2.06 9.57 7.46
CA GLU A 156 0.80 10.22 7.12
C GLU A 156 -0.02 9.29 6.22
N ALA A 157 -1.33 9.22 6.46
CA ALA A 157 -2.21 8.33 5.71
C ALA A 157 -2.46 8.80 4.26
N ARG A 158 -2.28 10.09 4.01
CA ARG A 158 -2.60 10.75 2.76
C ARG A 158 -1.32 11.08 1.99
N CYS A 159 -1.36 10.84 0.69
CA CYS A 159 -0.28 11.21 -0.21
C CYS A 159 -0.10 12.74 -0.23
N PRO A 160 1.12 13.27 0.02
CA PRO A 160 1.35 14.72 0.05
C PRO A 160 1.14 15.43 -1.30
N HIS A 161 0.98 14.68 -2.39
CA HIS A 161 0.66 15.23 -3.71
C HIS A 161 -0.78 15.77 -3.77
N GLN A 162 -1.79 14.90 -3.58
CA GLN A 162 -3.21 15.23 -3.75
C GLN A 162 -4.13 14.46 -2.79
N GLY A 163 -3.61 13.98 -1.66
CA GLY A 163 -4.43 13.49 -0.56
C GLY A 163 -5.01 12.07 -0.69
N ALA A 164 -4.61 11.30 -1.70
CA ALA A 164 -5.03 9.90 -1.88
C ALA A 164 -4.59 9.02 -0.70
N SER A 165 -5.40 8.04 -0.33
CA SER A 165 -5.08 7.09 0.74
C SER A 165 -3.88 6.22 0.34
N LEU A 166 -2.80 6.24 1.12
CA LEU A 166 -1.63 5.40 0.90
C LEU A 166 -1.87 3.95 1.30
N CYS A 167 -2.84 3.68 2.17
CA CYS A 167 -3.22 2.31 2.54
C CYS A 167 -3.73 1.51 1.32
N GLU A 168 -4.41 2.20 0.39
CA GLU A 168 -4.92 1.63 -0.87
C GLU A 168 -3.83 1.49 -1.95
N GLY A 169 -2.61 1.92 -1.64
CA GLY A 169 -1.47 1.85 -2.53
C GLY A 169 -0.85 0.46 -2.64
N GLU A 170 0.30 0.43 -3.30
CA GLU A 170 1.16 -0.75 -3.34
C GLU A 170 2.31 -0.59 -2.35
N VAL A 171 2.60 -1.64 -1.57
CA VAL A 171 3.80 -1.71 -0.74
C VAL A 171 4.82 -2.62 -1.40
N GLY A 172 6.11 -2.29 -1.26
CA GLY A 172 7.17 -3.15 -1.76
C GLY A 172 8.54 -2.91 -1.18
N GLU A 173 9.50 -3.66 -1.69
CA GLU A 173 10.93 -3.49 -1.43
C GLU A 173 11.66 -3.24 -2.76
N ILE A 174 12.66 -2.38 -2.72
CA ILE A 174 13.62 -2.16 -3.79
C ILE A 174 15.04 -2.30 -3.22
N GLU A 175 15.93 -2.88 -4.01
CA GLU A 175 17.36 -2.92 -3.70
C GLU A 175 18.03 -1.71 -4.32
N ASP A 176 18.43 -0.77 -3.47
CA ASP A 176 19.23 0.39 -3.80
C ASP A 176 20.72 0.03 -3.77
N LEU A 177 21.46 0.40 -4.80
CA LEU A 177 22.89 0.07 -4.92
C LEU A 177 23.76 0.75 -3.86
N VAL A 178 23.31 1.88 -3.32
CA VAL A 178 24.03 2.69 -2.33
C VAL A 178 23.52 2.38 -0.93
N ASP A 179 22.20 2.43 -0.76
CA ASP A 179 21.56 2.40 0.56
C ASP A 179 20.98 1.02 0.94
N GLY A 180 21.09 0.04 0.05
CA GLY A 180 20.63 -1.33 0.27
C GLY A 180 19.11 -1.48 0.15
N ARG A 181 18.53 -2.36 0.95
CA ARG A 181 17.10 -2.68 0.86
C ARG A 181 16.23 -1.58 1.47
N ARG A 182 15.37 -1.00 0.64
CA ARG A 182 14.40 0.04 0.99
C ARG A 182 12.99 -0.46 0.84
N CYS A 183 12.16 -0.26 1.86
CA CYS A 183 10.73 -0.54 1.78
C CYS A 183 9.99 0.72 1.33
N TYR A 184 9.03 0.59 0.41
CA TYR A 184 8.32 1.73 -0.15
C TYR A 184 6.81 1.56 -0.14
N VAL A 185 6.10 2.68 -0.25
CA VAL A 185 4.69 2.73 -0.62
C VAL A 185 4.49 3.58 -1.88
N THR A 186 3.71 3.05 -2.82
CA THR A 186 3.33 3.70 -4.07
C THR A 186 1.88 4.17 -4.01
N CYS A 187 1.66 5.46 -4.21
CA CYS A 187 0.34 6.06 -4.23
C CYS A 187 -0.56 5.43 -5.32
N PRO A 188 -1.79 5.00 -5.00
CA PRO A 188 -2.64 4.28 -5.93
C PRO A 188 -3.06 5.12 -7.14
N VAL A 189 -3.17 6.44 -6.96
CA VAL A 189 -3.67 7.35 -7.99
C VAL A 189 -2.55 7.81 -8.93
N HIS A 190 -1.53 8.48 -8.37
CA HIS A 190 -0.51 9.19 -9.15
C HIS A 190 0.82 8.43 -9.27
N LYS A 191 0.95 7.28 -8.59
CA LYS A 191 2.14 6.42 -8.60
C LYS A 191 3.42 7.11 -8.09
N MET A 192 3.27 8.12 -7.22
CA MET A 192 4.41 8.63 -6.45
C MET A 192 4.85 7.56 -5.46
N GLN A 193 6.15 7.31 -5.38
CA GLN A 193 6.74 6.29 -4.51
C GLN A 193 7.55 6.95 -3.40
N PHE A 194 7.32 6.48 -2.17
CA PHE A 194 7.96 7.02 -0.97
C PHE A 194 8.63 5.90 -0.18
N ASP A 195 9.83 6.16 0.33
CA ASP A 195 10.49 5.27 1.29
C ASP A 195 9.72 5.31 2.63
N LEU A 196 9.41 4.13 3.18
CA LEU A 196 8.64 4.00 4.42
C LEU A 196 9.48 4.26 5.68
N ALA A 197 10.81 4.21 5.60
CA ALA A 197 11.70 4.46 6.72
C ALA A 197 11.91 5.97 6.95
N ASP A 198 12.18 6.74 5.89
CA ASP A 198 12.53 8.15 6.00
C ASP A 198 11.59 9.12 5.25
N GLY A 199 10.67 8.61 4.43
CA GLY A 199 9.70 9.42 3.70
C GLY A 199 10.23 10.06 2.43
N SER A 200 11.48 9.80 2.05
CA SER A 200 12.07 10.32 0.82
C SER A 200 11.28 9.88 -0.42
N VAL A 201 11.27 10.73 -1.45
CA VAL A 201 10.58 10.43 -2.71
C VAL A 201 11.52 9.61 -3.59
N LEU A 202 11.17 8.34 -3.81
CA LEU A 202 11.95 7.42 -4.65
C LEU A 202 11.58 7.57 -6.13
N GLU A 203 10.30 7.79 -6.42
CA GLU A 203 9.81 8.00 -7.78
C GLU A 203 8.73 9.08 -7.84
N GLY A 204 8.86 9.98 -8.81
CA GLY A 204 7.90 11.05 -9.08
C GLY A 204 8.35 12.42 -8.56
N SER A 205 7.41 13.38 -8.54
CA SER A 205 7.64 14.74 -8.06
C SER A 205 6.57 15.10 -7.05
N CYS A 206 6.98 15.17 -5.79
CA CYS A 206 6.10 15.36 -4.64
C CYS A 206 6.93 15.87 -3.45
N PRO A 207 6.36 16.58 -2.48
CA PRO A 207 7.00 16.75 -1.18
C PRO A 207 7.27 15.38 -0.52
N PRO A 208 8.31 15.25 0.33
CA PRO A 208 8.56 14.04 1.11
C PRO A 208 7.34 13.65 1.94
N LEU A 209 7.14 12.34 2.12
CA LEU A 209 6.11 11.80 2.98
C LEU A 209 6.54 11.97 4.44
N ARG A 210 5.65 12.47 5.30
CA ARG A 210 5.94 12.48 6.73
C ARG A 210 5.86 11.05 7.27
N THR A 211 6.97 10.57 7.83
CA THR A 211 7.04 9.32 8.59
C THR A 211 7.11 9.60 10.08
N TYR A 212 6.78 8.59 10.88
CA TYR A 212 6.81 8.66 12.34
C TYR A 212 7.62 7.50 12.91
N GLY A 213 8.32 7.78 14.01
CA GLY A 213 9.03 6.73 14.74
C GLY A 213 8.04 5.71 15.29
N VAL A 214 8.34 4.42 15.10
CA VAL A 214 7.53 3.31 15.58
C VAL A 214 8.32 2.46 16.57
N ARG A 215 7.65 2.02 17.64
CA ARG A 215 8.15 0.94 18.49
C ARG A 215 7.01 -0.02 18.84
N ILE A 216 7.37 -1.24 19.21
CA ILE A 216 6.42 -2.25 19.66
C ILE A 216 6.44 -2.30 21.18
N SER A 217 5.24 -2.32 21.77
CA SER A 217 5.00 -2.50 23.20
C SER A 217 4.11 -3.74 23.41
N GLU A 218 4.10 -4.28 24.64
CA GLU A 218 3.18 -5.36 25.04
C GLU A 218 3.22 -6.58 24.08
N ALA A 219 4.42 -7.05 23.75
CA ALA A 219 4.61 -8.18 22.85
C ALA A 219 4.37 -9.53 23.56
N ASP A 220 3.41 -10.30 23.06
CA ASP A 220 3.12 -11.69 23.44
C ASP A 220 2.90 -12.51 22.16
N GLU A 221 3.90 -13.31 21.79
CA GLU A 221 3.86 -14.12 20.57
C GLU A 221 2.80 -15.23 20.62
N VAL A 222 2.53 -15.77 21.82
CA VAL A 222 1.56 -16.86 22.02
C VAL A 222 0.15 -16.33 21.79
N ARG A 223 -0.14 -15.14 22.31
CA ARG A 223 -1.43 -14.46 22.12
C ARG A 223 -1.50 -13.66 20.83
N ARG A 224 -0.39 -13.54 20.09
CA ARG A 224 -0.25 -12.73 18.87
C ARG A 224 -0.63 -11.26 19.13
N VAL A 225 -0.09 -10.71 20.21
CA VAL A 225 -0.26 -9.30 20.59
C VAL A 225 1.09 -8.61 20.45
N ALA A 226 1.12 -7.48 19.75
CA ALA A 226 2.28 -6.60 19.64
C ALA A 226 1.76 -5.19 19.35
N MET A 227 1.51 -4.42 20.40
CA MET A 227 0.86 -3.10 20.29
C MET A 227 1.83 -2.06 19.76
N VAL A 228 1.43 -1.38 18.68
CA VAL A 228 2.24 -0.34 18.04
C VAL A 228 2.14 0.96 18.84
N GLU A 229 3.29 1.57 19.14
CA GLU A 229 3.38 2.94 19.64
C GLU A 229 4.04 3.83 18.60
N VAL A 230 3.56 5.08 18.50
CA VAL A 230 4.06 6.07 17.56
C VAL A 230 4.64 7.26 18.31
N GLY A 231 5.85 7.66 17.91
CA GLY A 231 6.56 8.81 18.47
C GLY A 231 6.24 10.10 17.71
N PHE A 232 5.87 11.15 18.45
CA PHE A 232 5.65 12.48 17.93
C PHE A 232 6.63 13.49 18.55
N GLU A 233 7.17 14.39 17.73
CA GLU A 233 8.03 15.48 18.24
C GLU A 233 7.24 16.49 19.09
N ALA A 234 5.95 16.65 18.78
CA ALA A 234 5.03 17.50 19.52
C ALA A 234 3.62 16.89 19.50
N LEU A 235 2.91 17.06 20.62
CA LEU A 235 1.50 16.67 20.73
C LEU A 235 0.61 17.64 19.95
N ALA A 236 -0.52 17.13 19.47
CA ALA A 236 -1.50 17.95 18.78
C ALA A 236 -2.21 18.89 19.78
N SER A 237 -2.62 20.07 19.33
CA SER A 237 -3.32 21.04 20.18
C SER A 237 -4.57 20.46 20.83
N GLU A 238 -5.27 19.59 20.11
CA GLU A 238 -6.48 18.89 20.51
C GLU A 238 -6.26 18.02 21.75
N TYR A 239 -5.03 17.56 21.99
CA TYR A 239 -4.69 16.80 23.19
C TYR A 239 -4.91 17.60 24.48
N PHE A 240 -4.75 18.92 24.44
CA PHE A 240 -4.87 19.82 25.61
C PHE A 240 -6.27 20.38 25.82
N VAL A 241 -7.21 20.12 24.90
CA VAL A 241 -8.59 20.63 24.97
C VAL A 241 -9.55 19.60 25.57
N GLY A 242 -9.04 18.42 25.96
CA GLY A 242 -9.77 17.35 26.63
C GLY A 242 -9.96 17.54 28.13
#